data_AF-A0A2G6F115-F1
#
_entry.id   AF-A0A2G6F115-F1
#
_cell.length_a   1.000
_cell.length_b   1.000
_cell.length_c   1.000
_cell.angle_alpha   90.00
_cell.angle_beta   90.00
_cell.angle_gamma   90.00
#
_symmetry.space_group_name_H-M   'P 1'
#
loop_
_entity.id
_entity.type
_entity.pdbx_description
1 polymer ?
#
loop_
_entity_poly.entity_id
_entity_poly.type
_entity_poly.pdbx_seq_one_letter_code
_entity_poly.pdbx_strand_id
1 'polypeptide(L)'
;MKKVIVLLFVILINHGSYGQCGEFEIQENGLIYGESTMKSLKAIVKVLNLKFKQCDVDKDFDSKYQTLGHYVVLKKGAIKEAKKDIERNIGFEAFIQKYPHAEVSKNNLVVRFAYKDYFKNDVVAFSEISLGETYGKEIRFEKKLEQYTPQNLSNWVYQYAKKTSYSEESITAFYFPNRFESRTLPKAYAHKISYADCMIDTTTTKFKDDLKSDKVKMPEDWRTLPKAQQEALLDKLRSTRVVGHCSMDSAPRKHAVNIAMLSAETHNWKVFLRAHLDVMNDAFDRMSDGSYAWGERQTYIKELEELDINVLDLIIGIALRVENPANNHYYGDVNRLGRALAESGNRAEVEHQLFSMLEDKELDLFNRIIGLYIIENYIYNLTDKNAQQKLESALKESVKTLPQGLYEKIKIELVHS
;
A
#
# COMPACT_ATOMS: atom_id res chain seq x y z
N MET A 1 -54.09 23.22 -11.97
CA MET A 1 -52.94 24.16 -11.90
C MET A 1 -51.92 23.80 -10.82
N LYS A 2 -52.29 23.58 -9.55
CA LYS A 2 -51.32 23.26 -8.47
C LYS A 2 -50.46 22.00 -8.70
N LYS A 3 -50.98 20.95 -9.35
CA LYS A 3 -50.21 19.72 -9.63
C LYS A 3 -49.17 19.85 -10.76
N VAL A 4 -49.41 20.75 -11.72
CA VAL A 4 -48.48 20.99 -12.84
C VAL A 4 -47.29 21.84 -12.40
N ILE A 5 -47.50 22.78 -11.48
CA ILE A 5 -46.44 23.60 -10.89
C ILE A 5 -45.48 22.76 -10.02
N VAL A 6 -46.02 21.78 -9.27
CA VAL A 6 -45.20 20.86 -8.48
C VAL A 6 -44.36 19.94 -9.38
N LEU A 7 -44.93 19.44 -10.49
CA LEU A 7 -44.19 18.61 -11.45
C LEU A 7 -43.06 19.39 -12.14
N LEU A 8 -43.29 20.65 -12.51
CA LEU A 8 -42.27 21.53 -13.07
C LEU A 8 -41.15 21.86 -12.07
N PHE A 9 -41.47 22.02 -10.78
CA PHE A 9 -40.47 22.21 -9.72
C PHE A 9 -39.61 20.94 -9.50
N VAL A 10 -40.19 19.74 -9.56
CA VAL A 10 -39.44 18.49 -9.42
C VAL A 10 -38.53 18.22 -10.62
N ILE A 11 -38.93 18.63 -11.83
CA ILE A 11 -38.09 18.53 -13.04
C ILE A 11 -36.94 19.56 -13.00
N LEU A 12 -37.20 20.79 -12.52
CA LEU A 12 -36.16 21.82 -12.36
C LEU A 12 -35.14 21.48 -11.25
N ILE A 13 -35.54 20.81 -10.17
CA ILE A 13 -34.61 20.33 -9.12
C ILE A 13 -33.73 19.17 -9.63
N ASN A 14 -34.22 18.36 -10.58
CA ASN A 14 -33.44 17.30 -11.22
C ASN A 14 -32.45 17.79 -12.30
N HIS A 15 -32.56 19.04 -12.78
CA HIS A 15 -31.55 19.62 -13.69
C HIS A 15 -30.53 20.51 -12.97
N GLY A 16 -30.79 20.89 -11.71
CA GLY A 16 -29.84 21.64 -10.86
C GLY A 16 -28.89 20.78 -10.03
N SER A 17 -28.94 19.44 -10.15
CA SER A 17 -28.13 18.51 -9.34
C SER A 17 -27.00 17.82 -10.13
N TYR A 18 -26.58 18.37 -11.28
CA TYR A 18 -25.25 18.07 -11.85
C TYR A 18 -24.20 18.95 -11.18
N GLY A 19 -24.08 18.77 -9.87
CA GLY A 19 -23.13 19.45 -9.00
C GLY A 19 -22.41 18.46 -8.12
N GLN A 20 -22.13 17.25 -8.61
CA GLN A 20 -20.96 16.54 -8.10
C GLN A 20 -19.76 17.21 -8.75
N CYS A 21 -19.21 18.23 -8.08
CA CYS A 21 -17.86 18.71 -8.38
C CYS A 21 -16.93 17.50 -8.22
N GLY A 22 -16.63 16.82 -9.33
CA GLY A 22 -15.57 15.82 -9.36
C GLY A 22 -14.27 16.47 -8.90
N GLU A 23 -13.42 15.68 -8.24
CA GLU A 23 -12.14 16.19 -7.73
C GLU A 23 -11.29 16.84 -8.86
N PHE A 24 -11.43 16.36 -10.11
CA PHE A 24 -10.84 16.94 -11.31
C PHE A 24 -11.89 17.08 -12.42
N GLU A 25 -11.57 17.91 -13.42
CA GLU A 25 -12.37 18.07 -14.63
C GLU A 25 -12.42 16.77 -15.42
N ILE A 26 -13.62 16.24 -15.62
CA ILE A 26 -13.89 15.07 -16.46
C ILE A 26 -14.07 15.54 -17.90
N GLN A 27 -13.32 14.94 -18.82
CA GLN A 27 -13.40 15.24 -20.26
C GLN A 27 -14.61 14.55 -20.89
N GLU A 28 -14.93 14.86 -22.15
CA GLU A 28 -16.10 14.28 -22.86
C GLU A 28 -16.06 12.74 -22.93
N ASN A 29 -14.88 12.14 -22.90
CA ASN A 29 -14.67 10.69 -22.88
C ASN A 29 -14.89 10.03 -21.50
N GLY A 30 -15.27 10.80 -20.47
CA GLY A 30 -15.51 10.28 -19.11
C GLY A 30 -14.27 10.06 -18.26
N LEU A 31 -13.08 10.51 -18.71
CA LEU A 31 -11.79 10.37 -18.01
C LEU A 31 -11.23 11.75 -17.62
N ILE A 32 -10.22 11.79 -16.74
CA ILE A 32 -9.50 13.05 -16.44
C ILE A 32 -8.51 13.48 -17.54
N TYR A 33 -8.26 12.61 -18.52
CA TYR A 33 -7.37 12.86 -19.65
C TYR A 33 -8.14 12.90 -20.98
N GLY A 34 -7.83 13.87 -21.84
CA GLY A 34 -8.53 14.06 -23.12
C GLY A 34 -8.24 12.96 -24.13
N GLU A 35 -9.07 12.85 -25.17
CA GLU A 35 -8.97 11.77 -26.17
C GLU A 35 -7.62 11.73 -26.90
N SER A 36 -7.09 12.89 -27.31
CA SER A 36 -5.80 13.00 -27.99
C SER A 36 -4.66 12.46 -27.13
N THR A 37 -4.68 12.83 -25.84
CA THR A 37 -3.72 12.38 -24.83
C THR A 37 -3.84 10.87 -24.62
N MET A 38 -5.06 10.34 -24.42
CA MET A 38 -5.29 8.90 -24.23
C MET A 38 -4.86 8.08 -25.45
N LYS A 39 -5.11 8.56 -26.66
CA LYS A 39 -4.66 7.92 -27.90
C LYS A 39 -3.13 7.83 -27.97
N SER A 40 -2.44 8.90 -27.57
CA SER A 40 -0.97 8.95 -27.56
C SER A 40 -0.38 8.01 -26.51
N LEU A 41 -0.97 7.98 -25.31
CA LEU A 41 -0.58 7.06 -24.24
C LEU A 41 -0.83 5.60 -24.63
N LYS A 42 -1.97 5.27 -25.25
CA LYS A 42 -2.27 3.92 -25.80
C LYS A 42 -1.16 3.44 -26.74
N ALA A 43 -0.65 4.31 -27.61
CA ALA A 43 0.46 3.96 -28.52
C ALA A 43 1.75 3.63 -27.76
N ILE A 44 2.07 4.38 -26.69
CA ILE A 44 3.25 4.12 -25.85
C ILE A 44 3.09 2.80 -25.08
N VAL A 45 1.91 2.56 -24.48
CA VAL A 45 1.63 1.33 -23.72
C VAL A 45 1.74 0.11 -24.61
N LYS A 46 1.26 0.18 -25.86
CA LYS A 46 1.45 -0.91 -26.83
C LYS A 46 2.93 -1.25 -27.04
N VAL A 47 3.81 -0.25 -27.13
CA VAL A 47 5.26 -0.47 -27.23
C VAL A 47 5.82 -1.08 -25.95
N LEU A 48 5.35 -0.65 -24.78
CA LEU A 48 5.80 -1.17 -23.49
C LEU A 48 5.34 -2.61 -23.27
N ASN A 49 4.11 -2.95 -23.61
CA ASN A 49 3.61 -4.33 -23.59
C ASN A 49 4.44 -5.23 -24.50
N LEU A 50 4.86 -4.74 -25.68
CA LEU A 50 5.77 -5.47 -26.56
C LEU A 50 7.17 -5.63 -25.95
N LYS A 51 7.70 -4.59 -25.32
CA LYS A 51 8.98 -4.66 -24.59
C LYS A 51 8.90 -5.61 -23.41
N PHE A 52 7.80 -5.63 -22.67
CA PHE A 52 7.60 -6.53 -21.53
C PHE A 52 7.63 -8.00 -21.96
N LYS A 53 7.05 -8.34 -23.12
CA LYS A 53 7.19 -9.69 -23.73
C LYS A 53 8.66 -10.07 -24.02
N GLN A 54 9.56 -9.10 -24.06
CA GLN A 54 11.01 -9.26 -24.25
C GLN A 54 11.82 -8.94 -22.99
N CYS A 55 11.18 -8.47 -21.92
CA CYS A 55 11.84 -8.19 -20.65
C CYS A 55 12.23 -9.50 -19.98
N ASP A 56 13.20 -9.41 -19.07
CA ASP A 56 13.67 -10.53 -18.28
C ASP A 56 12.60 -10.91 -17.25
N VAL A 57 11.57 -11.64 -17.71
CA VAL A 57 10.45 -12.16 -16.90
C VAL A 57 10.89 -13.25 -15.94
N ASP A 58 12.18 -13.61 -15.96
CA ASP A 58 12.77 -14.68 -15.16
C ASP A 58 13.39 -14.20 -13.85
N LYS A 59 13.33 -12.89 -13.53
CA LYS A 59 13.83 -12.39 -12.25
C LYS A 59 13.11 -13.08 -11.09
N ASP A 60 13.90 -13.73 -10.25
CA ASP A 60 13.43 -14.30 -8.99
C ASP A 60 13.30 -13.21 -7.92
N PHE A 61 12.18 -13.26 -7.21
CA PHE A 61 11.92 -12.41 -6.06
C PHE A 61 11.76 -13.27 -4.82
N ASP A 62 12.39 -12.87 -3.74
CA ASP A 62 12.34 -13.57 -2.47
C ASP A 62 11.37 -12.84 -1.52
N SER A 63 10.61 -13.62 -0.76
CA SER A 63 9.70 -13.08 0.24
C SER A 63 10.47 -12.31 1.31
N LYS A 64 9.79 -11.40 2.01
CA LYS A 64 10.35 -10.89 3.27
C LYS A 64 10.66 -12.04 4.23
N TYR A 65 11.72 -11.86 5.00
CA TYR A 65 12.05 -12.77 6.09
C TYR A 65 10.93 -12.72 7.12
N GLN A 66 10.36 -13.88 7.44
CA GLN A 66 9.22 -13.99 8.33
C GLN A 66 9.25 -15.26 9.17
N THR A 67 8.51 -15.27 10.28
CA THR A 67 8.30 -16.44 11.12
C THR A 67 7.04 -16.27 11.97
N LEU A 68 6.60 -17.35 12.63
CA LEU A 68 5.62 -17.25 13.71
C LEU A 68 6.34 -17.04 15.03
N GLY A 69 6.06 -15.95 15.72
CA GLY A 69 6.70 -15.56 16.98
C GLY A 69 5.70 -15.36 18.12
N HIS A 70 6.24 -15.01 19.30
CA HIS A 70 5.46 -14.63 20.47
C HIS A 70 5.90 -13.25 20.94
N TYR A 71 4.95 -12.34 21.17
CA TYR A 71 5.24 -11.05 21.76
C TYR A 71 5.06 -11.12 23.27
N VAL A 72 6.00 -10.55 24.01
CA VAL A 72 6.06 -10.59 25.47
C VAL A 72 6.30 -9.20 26.02
N VAL A 73 5.54 -8.83 27.05
CA VAL A 73 5.71 -7.57 27.77
C VAL A 73 5.78 -7.86 29.27
N LEU A 74 6.84 -7.37 29.92
CA LEU A 74 7.02 -7.50 31.36
C LEU A 74 7.22 -6.11 31.98
N LYS A 75 6.27 -5.68 32.80
CA LYS A 75 6.26 -4.34 33.45
C LYS A 75 6.42 -4.40 34.97
N LYS A 76 6.40 -5.61 35.56
CA LYS A 76 6.48 -5.84 37.02
C LYS A 76 7.34 -7.07 37.32
N GLY A 77 7.87 -7.14 38.53
CA GLY A 77 8.70 -8.26 39.01
C GLY A 77 10.19 -8.07 38.76
N ALA A 78 10.93 -9.16 38.61
CA ALA A 78 12.39 -9.17 38.49
C ALA A 78 12.89 -8.82 37.07
N ILE A 79 12.61 -7.60 36.59
CA ILE A 79 12.90 -7.16 35.21
C ILE A 79 14.38 -7.30 34.84
N LYS A 80 15.29 -6.90 35.72
CA LYS A 80 16.74 -7.01 35.48
C LYS A 80 17.21 -8.45 35.35
N GLU A 81 16.56 -9.37 36.04
CA GLU A 81 16.83 -10.80 35.93
C GLU A 81 16.29 -11.34 34.61
N ALA A 82 15.06 -10.97 34.25
CA ALA A 82 14.43 -11.34 32.97
C ALA A 82 15.30 -10.91 31.78
N LYS A 83 15.87 -9.70 31.82
CA LYS A 83 16.85 -9.24 30.83
C LYS A 83 18.05 -10.17 30.72
N LYS A 84 18.67 -10.54 31.83
CA LYS A 84 19.86 -11.42 31.85
C LYS A 84 19.54 -12.81 31.31
N ASP A 85 18.34 -13.31 31.60
CA ASP A 85 17.91 -14.62 31.12
C ASP A 85 17.61 -14.61 29.63
N ILE A 86 17.00 -13.54 29.11
CA ILE A 86 16.86 -13.30 27.66
C ILE A 86 18.24 -13.23 26.99
N GLU A 87 19.20 -12.51 27.58
CA GLU A 87 20.59 -12.42 27.09
C GLU A 87 21.30 -13.78 27.11
N ARG A 88 20.87 -14.70 27.97
CA ARG A 88 21.33 -16.10 28.04
C ARG A 88 20.49 -17.05 27.20
N ASN A 89 19.57 -16.53 26.39
CA ASN A 89 18.69 -17.26 25.50
C ASN A 89 17.81 -18.31 26.22
N ILE A 90 17.21 -17.94 27.35
CA ILE A 90 16.21 -18.76 28.05
C ILE A 90 15.08 -19.20 27.09
N GLY A 91 14.62 -20.46 27.21
CA GLY A 91 13.48 -20.95 26.43
C GLY A 91 12.17 -20.27 26.83
N PHE A 92 11.23 -20.13 25.89
CA PHE A 92 9.99 -19.40 26.12
C PHE A 92 9.14 -19.93 27.28
N GLU A 93 8.87 -21.23 27.33
CA GLU A 93 8.05 -21.81 28.42
C GLU A 93 8.74 -21.64 29.79
N ALA A 94 10.07 -21.76 29.84
CA ALA A 94 10.84 -21.47 31.06
C ALA A 94 10.76 -19.99 31.46
N PHE A 95 10.77 -19.07 30.48
CA PHE A 95 10.61 -17.64 30.74
C PHE A 95 9.23 -17.33 31.33
N ILE A 96 8.16 -17.87 30.75
CA ILE A 96 6.79 -17.63 31.24
C ILE A 96 6.58 -18.24 32.63
N GLN A 97 7.12 -19.43 32.88
CA GLN A 97 7.06 -20.05 34.20
C GLN A 97 7.82 -19.22 35.25
N LYS A 98 8.98 -18.67 34.91
CA LYS A 98 9.80 -17.84 35.81
C LYS A 98 9.22 -16.44 36.02
N TYR A 99 8.55 -15.88 35.01
CA TYR A 99 7.98 -14.53 35.01
C TYR A 99 6.46 -14.57 34.76
N PRO A 100 5.66 -15.05 35.72
CA PRO A 100 4.21 -15.27 35.54
C PRO A 100 3.41 -13.97 35.34
N HIS A 101 4.01 -12.80 35.57
CA HIS A 101 3.39 -11.49 35.32
C HIS A 101 3.62 -10.97 33.89
N ALA A 102 4.24 -11.74 33.01
CA ALA A 102 4.42 -11.38 31.62
C ALA A 102 3.08 -11.40 30.87
N GLU A 103 2.77 -10.32 30.18
CA GLU A 103 1.69 -10.26 29.19
C GLU A 103 2.23 -10.92 27.89
N VAL A 104 1.45 -11.83 27.30
CA VAL A 104 1.90 -12.66 26.17
C VAL A 104 0.87 -12.69 25.06
N SER A 105 1.32 -12.48 23.82
CA SER A 105 0.58 -12.78 22.59
C SER A 105 1.33 -13.87 21.81
N LYS A 106 0.72 -15.04 21.63
CA LYS A 106 1.35 -16.22 20.98
C LYS A 106 0.98 -16.31 19.49
N ASN A 107 1.81 -16.99 18.71
CA ASN A 107 1.58 -17.31 17.29
C ASN A 107 1.30 -16.09 16.39
N ASN A 108 2.12 -15.05 16.51
CA ASN A 108 2.02 -13.84 15.69
C ASN A 108 2.87 -13.99 14.44
N LEU A 109 2.38 -13.55 13.29
CA LEU A 109 3.24 -13.40 12.11
C LEU A 109 4.18 -12.23 12.36
N VAL A 110 5.47 -12.50 12.48
CA VAL A 110 6.51 -11.48 12.63
C VAL A 110 7.32 -11.40 11.35
N VAL A 111 7.43 -10.20 10.81
CA VAL A 111 8.20 -9.91 9.60
C VAL A 111 9.39 -9.04 9.97
N ARG A 112 10.56 -9.38 9.42
CA ARG A 112 11.77 -8.58 9.54
C ARG A 112 11.85 -7.61 8.37
N PHE A 113 11.99 -6.33 8.67
CA PHE A 113 12.22 -5.27 7.71
C PHE A 113 13.62 -4.71 7.86
N ALA A 114 14.30 -4.49 6.74
CA ALA A 114 15.53 -3.70 6.66
C ALA A 114 15.29 -2.55 5.68
N TYR A 115 15.43 -1.31 6.14
CA TYR A 115 15.11 -0.12 5.35
C TYR A 115 15.90 1.10 5.84
N LYS A 116 15.87 2.18 5.05
CA LYS A 116 16.35 3.50 5.46
C LYS A 116 15.19 4.34 5.97
N ASP A 117 15.34 4.90 7.17
CA ASP A 117 14.32 5.77 7.75
C ASP A 117 14.28 7.16 7.06
N TYR A 118 13.41 8.04 7.56
CA TYR A 118 13.28 9.42 7.06
C TYR A 118 14.60 10.21 7.13
N PHE A 119 15.45 9.90 8.10
CA PHE A 119 16.77 10.52 8.28
C PHE A 119 17.88 9.79 7.50
N LYS A 120 17.51 8.82 6.65
CA LYS A 120 18.40 7.97 5.85
C LYS A 120 19.29 7.02 6.68
N ASN A 121 18.96 6.80 7.95
CA ASN A 121 19.63 5.83 8.80
C ASN A 121 19.17 4.42 8.44
N ASP A 122 20.09 3.46 8.46
CA ASP A 122 19.73 2.05 8.33
C ASP A 122 19.01 1.57 9.58
N VAL A 123 17.87 0.92 9.37
CA VAL A 123 16.99 0.40 10.42
C VAL A 123 16.69 -1.06 10.14
N VAL A 124 16.76 -1.88 11.20
CA VAL A 124 16.15 -3.21 11.21
C VAL A 124 14.96 -3.19 12.18
N ALA A 125 13.80 -3.59 11.70
CA ALA A 125 12.58 -3.69 12.49
C ALA A 125 12.03 -5.12 12.47
N PHE A 126 11.47 -5.55 13.58
CA PHE A 126 10.69 -6.78 13.71
C PHE A 126 9.27 -6.36 14.05
N SER A 127 8.35 -6.60 13.13
CA SER A 127 6.98 -6.11 13.24
C SER A 127 6.00 -7.27 13.19
N GLU A 128 5.11 -7.30 14.18
CA GLU A 128 3.93 -8.15 14.17
C GLU A 128 2.92 -7.60 13.16
N ILE A 129 2.49 -8.46 12.25
CA ILE A 129 1.44 -8.15 11.28
C ILE A 129 0.09 -8.32 11.96
N SER A 130 -0.66 -7.22 12.11
CA SER A 130 -1.90 -7.19 12.90
C SER A 130 -3.09 -7.79 12.14
N LEU A 131 -3.74 -8.80 12.72
CA LEU A 131 -4.89 -9.48 12.11
C LEU A 131 -6.24 -9.13 12.75
N GLY A 132 -6.28 -8.14 13.65
CA GLY A 132 -7.51 -7.74 14.34
C GLY A 132 -7.37 -6.67 15.42
N GLU A 133 -6.15 -6.30 15.82
CA GLU A 133 -5.91 -5.14 16.69
C GLU A 133 -5.64 -3.87 15.85
N THR A 134 -5.92 -2.69 16.40
CA THR A 134 -5.70 -1.41 15.72
C THR A 134 -4.23 -1.14 15.37
N TYR A 135 -3.26 -1.72 16.11
CA TYR A 135 -1.83 -1.54 15.83
C TYR A 135 -1.00 -2.78 16.16
N GLY A 136 -0.24 -3.26 15.16
CA GLY A 136 0.79 -4.28 15.32
C GLY A 136 1.91 -3.82 16.26
N LYS A 137 2.59 -4.76 16.91
CA LYS A 137 3.72 -4.48 17.79
C LYS A 137 5.00 -4.44 16.98
N GLU A 138 5.92 -3.53 17.29
CA GLU A 138 7.17 -3.40 16.57
C GLU A 138 8.34 -3.17 17.53
N ILE A 139 9.48 -3.80 17.22
CA ILE A 139 10.77 -3.51 17.85
C ILE A 139 11.75 -3.07 16.76
N ARG A 140 12.35 -1.89 16.93
CA ARG A 140 13.27 -1.26 15.98
C ARG A 140 14.68 -1.15 16.55
N PHE A 141 15.66 -1.26 15.66
CA PHE A 141 17.07 -1.10 15.95
C PHE A 141 17.77 -0.27 14.86
N GLU A 142 18.62 0.65 15.30
CA GLU A 142 19.44 1.56 14.44
C GLU A 142 20.95 1.31 14.62
N LYS A 143 21.34 0.42 15.53
CA LYS A 143 22.74 0.15 15.90
C LYS A 143 22.98 -1.35 15.97
N LYS A 144 24.22 -1.76 15.72
CA LYS A 144 24.67 -3.16 15.74
C LYS A 144 23.80 -4.04 14.81
N LEU A 145 23.44 -3.53 13.64
CA LEU A 145 22.46 -4.16 12.74
C LEU A 145 22.86 -5.57 12.29
N GLU A 146 24.16 -5.85 12.22
CA GLU A 146 24.74 -7.16 11.89
C GLU A 146 24.26 -8.31 12.79
N GLN A 147 23.86 -8.01 14.04
CA GLN A 147 23.32 -9.03 14.96
C GLN A 147 21.86 -9.39 14.67
N TYR A 148 21.18 -8.61 13.82
CA TYR A 148 19.78 -8.77 13.45
C TYR A 148 19.64 -9.28 12.00
N THR A 149 20.68 -9.91 11.46
CA THR A 149 20.57 -10.71 10.22
C THR A 149 19.93 -12.06 10.55
N PRO A 150 19.20 -12.69 9.60
CA PRO A 150 18.59 -14.01 9.84
C PRO A 150 19.57 -15.09 10.32
N GLN A 151 20.85 -14.99 9.96
CA GLN A 151 21.91 -15.94 10.34
C GLN A 151 22.43 -15.73 11.76
N ASN A 152 22.46 -14.47 12.25
CA ASN A 152 23.01 -14.12 13.55
C ASN A 152 21.94 -13.94 14.64
N LEU A 153 20.66 -13.99 14.28
CA LEU A 153 19.54 -13.72 15.16
C LEU A 153 19.41 -14.79 16.27
N SER A 154 19.32 -14.34 17.52
CA SER A 154 18.93 -15.17 18.67
C SER A 154 17.44 -15.53 18.59
N ASN A 155 16.96 -16.44 19.45
CA ASN A 155 15.53 -16.69 19.59
C ASN A 155 14.79 -15.49 20.22
N TRP A 156 15.52 -14.50 20.73
CA TRP A 156 14.94 -13.29 21.31
C TRP A 156 15.44 -12.03 20.63
N VAL A 157 14.53 -11.09 20.43
CA VAL A 157 14.84 -9.66 20.28
C VAL A 157 14.04 -8.88 21.30
N TYR A 158 14.64 -7.87 21.92
CA TYR A 158 13.99 -7.13 23.01
C TYR A 158 14.43 -5.68 23.06
N GLN A 159 13.57 -4.86 23.66
CA GLN A 159 13.88 -3.53 24.16
C GLN A 159 13.71 -3.52 25.68
N TYR A 160 14.61 -2.82 26.35
CA TYR A 160 14.59 -2.65 27.79
C TYR A 160 14.49 -1.17 28.11
N ALA A 161 13.42 -0.78 28.79
CA ALA A 161 13.20 0.57 29.28
C ALA A 161 13.59 0.63 30.76
N LYS A 162 14.58 1.47 31.08
CA LYS A 162 14.93 1.78 32.47
C LYS A 162 13.79 2.58 33.12
N LYS A 163 13.61 2.41 34.42
CA LYS A 163 12.70 3.26 35.20
C LYS A 163 13.09 4.73 35.05
N THR A 164 12.09 5.58 34.82
CA THR A 164 12.20 7.03 34.82
C THR A 164 11.19 7.64 35.78
N SER A 165 11.13 8.97 35.88
CA SER A 165 10.06 9.67 36.60
C SER A 165 8.68 9.52 35.94
N TYR A 166 8.63 9.10 34.68
CA TYR A 166 7.40 9.03 33.88
C TYR A 166 6.99 7.59 33.51
N SER A 167 7.86 6.61 33.73
CA SER A 167 7.63 5.22 33.32
C SER A 167 8.31 4.23 34.24
N GLU A 168 7.64 3.10 34.47
CA GLU A 168 8.20 1.97 35.18
C GLU A 168 9.23 1.21 34.34
N GLU A 169 10.12 0.48 35.02
CA GLU A 169 11.07 -0.42 34.37
C GLU A 169 10.32 -1.52 33.61
N SER A 170 10.66 -1.77 32.35
CA SER A 170 9.97 -2.78 31.55
C SER A 170 10.83 -3.40 30.46
N ILE A 171 10.41 -4.58 30.00
CA ILE A 171 10.94 -5.27 28.82
C ILE A 171 9.80 -5.54 27.86
N THR A 172 10.03 -5.25 26.59
CA THR A 172 9.22 -5.73 25.47
C THR A 172 10.09 -6.63 24.61
N ALA A 173 9.57 -7.76 24.17
CA ALA A 173 10.37 -8.73 23.43
C ALA A 173 9.53 -9.53 22.43
N PHE A 174 10.16 -9.95 21.34
CA PHE A 174 9.70 -11.08 20.55
C PHE A 174 10.54 -12.31 20.85
N TYR A 175 9.87 -13.44 21.01
CA TYR A 175 10.47 -14.77 20.98
C TYR A 175 10.16 -15.46 19.64
N PHE A 176 11.16 -16.14 19.10
CA PHE A 176 11.10 -16.85 17.83
C PHE A 176 11.34 -18.35 18.09
N PRO A 177 10.29 -19.19 18.06
CA PRO A 177 10.42 -20.64 18.17
C PRO A 177 11.18 -21.24 16.98
N ASN A 178 11.03 -20.63 15.80
CA ASN A 178 11.64 -21.03 14.55
C ASN A 178 12.50 -19.89 14.00
N ARG A 179 13.44 -20.23 13.13
CA ARG A 179 14.23 -19.22 12.41
C ARG A 179 13.34 -18.40 11.47
N PHE A 180 13.85 -17.23 11.09
CA PHE A 180 13.26 -16.46 10.00
C PHE A 180 13.59 -17.11 8.67
N GLU A 181 12.58 -17.26 7.83
CA GLU A 181 12.72 -17.85 6.51
C GLU A 181 12.28 -16.85 5.45
N SER A 182 12.95 -16.94 4.30
CA SER A 182 12.58 -16.27 3.06
C SER A 182 12.57 -17.33 1.98
N ARG A 183 11.55 -17.29 1.11
CA ARG A 183 11.38 -18.22 -0.01
C ARG A 183 11.22 -17.44 -1.30
N THR A 184 11.71 -18.02 -2.39
CA THR A 184 11.45 -17.50 -3.73
C THR A 184 9.96 -17.58 -4.02
N LEU A 185 9.39 -16.49 -4.50
CA LEU A 185 7.97 -16.38 -4.85
C LEU A 185 7.66 -17.27 -6.06
N PRO A 186 6.44 -17.85 -6.14
CA PRO A 186 6.00 -18.54 -7.35
C PRO A 186 6.10 -17.63 -8.58
N LYS A 187 6.48 -18.21 -9.73
CA LYS A 187 6.72 -17.46 -10.98
C LYS A 187 5.54 -16.58 -11.41
N ALA A 188 4.31 -17.01 -11.14
CA ALA A 188 3.12 -16.21 -11.43
C ALA A 188 3.10 -14.85 -10.71
N TYR A 189 3.61 -14.76 -9.48
CA TYR A 189 3.71 -13.50 -8.73
C TYR A 189 4.96 -12.72 -9.10
N ALA A 190 6.09 -13.40 -9.30
CA ALA A 190 7.31 -12.77 -9.80
C ALA A 190 7.09 -12.07 -11.15
N HIS A 191 6.28 -12.67 -12.03
CA HIS A 191 5.83 -12.07 -13.28
C HIS A 191 5.06 -10.75 -13.05
N LYS A 192 4.14 -10.71 -12.09
CA LYS A 192 3.35 -9.50 -11.78
C LYS A 192 4.23 -8.37 -11.24
N ILE A 193 5.20 -8.69 -10.38
CA ILE A 193 6.20 -7.71 -9.91
C ILE A 193 7.05 -7.21 -11.08
N SER A 194 7.55 -8.11 -11.92
CA SER A 194 8.33 -7.75 -13.11
C SER A 194 7.54 -6.89 -14.09
N TYR A 195 6.26 -7.19 -14.27
CA TYR A 195 5.35 -6.38 -15.07
C TYR A 195 5.22 -4.97 -14.51
N ALA A 196 4.97 -4.84 -13.20
CA ALA A 196 4.92 -3.54 -12.53
C ALA A 196 6.24 -2.77 -12.68
N ASP A 197 7.39 -3.40 -12.44
CA ASP A 197 8.73 -2.79 -12.58
C ASP A 197 9.08 -2.40 -14.02
N CYS A 198 8.55 -3.11 -15.02
CA CYS A 198 8.75 -2.77 -16.43
C CYS A 198 7.87 -1.59 -16.85
N MET A 199 6.61 -1.57 -16.40
CA MET A 199 5.66 -0.52 -16.74
C MET A 199 6.03 0.79 -16.03
N ILE A 200 6.36 0.69 -14.73
CA ILE A 200 6.79 1.77 -13.87
C ILE A 200 8.31 1.82 -13.96
N ASP A 201 8.87 2.74 -14.76
CA ASP A 201 10.32 2.85 -14.82
C ASP A 201 10.93 3.14 -13.44
N THR A 202 11.56 2.11 -12.88
CA THR A 202 12.19 2.08 -11.56
C THR A 202 13.47 2.91 -11.50
N THR A 203 14.03 3.30 -12.64
CA THR A 203 15.21 4.18 -12.72
C THR A 203 14.86 5.67 -12.67
N THR A 204 13.60 6.03 -12.90
CA THR A 204 13.14 7.43 -12.95
C THR A 204 12.21 7.74 -11.79
N THR A 205 12.50 8.80 -11.05
CA THR A 205 11.64 9.36 -10.02
C THR A 205 10.67 10.41 -10.59
N LYS A 206 9.49 10.53 -9.97
CA LYS A 206 8.53 11.62 -10.28
C LYS A 206 9.21 12.99 -10.09
N PHE A 207 9.84 13.15 -8.94
CA PHE A 207 10.54 14.35 -8.52
C PHE A 207 12.05 14.27 -8.77
N LYS A 208 12.70 15.40 -9.05
CA LYS A 208 14.17 15.51 -9.11
C LYS A 208 14.77 15.57 -7.69
N ASP A 209 16.05 15.25 -7.54
CA ASP A 209 16.70 15.10 -6.22
C ASP A 209 16.76 16.42 -5.41
N ASP A 210 16.86 17.57 -6.08
CA ASP A 210 16.94 18.91 -5.48
C ASP A 210 15.60 19.66 -5.51
N LEU A 211 14.62 19.15 -4.75
CA LEU A 211 13.30 19.77 -4.67
C LEU A 211 13.33 21.13 -3.95
N LYS A 212 12.70 22.13 -4.56
CA LYS A 212 12.38 23.40 -3.90
C LYS A 212 10.97 23.34 -3.32
N SER A 213 10.81 23.79 -2.07
CA SER A 213 9.48 24.01 -1.49
C SER A 213 8.90 25.31 -2.06
N ASP A 214 7.97 25.20 -3.00
CA ASP A 214 7.34 26.34 -3.66
C ASP A 214 5.93 25.96 -4.15
N LYS A 215 5.17 26.94 -4.66
CA LYS A 215 3.89 26.73 -5.34
C LYS A 215 4.06 26.98 -6.83
N VAL A 216 3.88 25.94 -7.64
CA VAL A 216 3.79 26.09 -9.09
C VAL A 216 2.34 25.99 -9.50
N LYS A 217 1.77 27.10 -9.98
CA LYS A 217 0.46 27.08 -10.62
C LYS A 217 0.60 26.66 -12.08
N MET A 218 -0.29 25.79 -12.52
CA MET A 218 -0.43 25.47 -13.94
C MET A 218 -1.15 26.64 -14.63
N PRO A 219 -0.58 27.25 -15.68
CA PRO A 219 -1.27 28.27 -16.48
C PRO A 219 -2.58 27.71 -17.05
N GLU A 220 -3.64 28.52 -17.15
CA GLU A 220 -4.94 28.06 -17.70
C GLU A 220 -4.80 27.62 -19.17
N ASP A 221 -3.92 28.27 -19.91
CA ASP A 221 -3.62 28.05 -21.32
C ASP A 221 -2.46 27.07 -21.55
N TRP A 222 -2.04 26.29 -20.54
CA TRP A 222 -0.87 25.42 -20.66
C TRP A 222 -0.90 24.45 -21.87
N ARG A 223 -2.10 24.06 -22.30
CA ARG A 223 -2.32 23.18 -23.47
C ARG A 223 -1.99 23.85 -24.80
N THR A 224 -2.05 25.18 -24.89
CA THR A 224 -1.72 25.94 -26.12
C THR A 224 -0.24 26.34 -26.18
N LEU A 225 0.51 26.14 -25.09
CA LEU A 225 1.92 26.44 -25.04
C LEU A 225 2.70 25.59 -26.06
N PRO A 226 3.76 26.14 -26.68
CA PRO A 226 4.69 25.35 -27.48
C PRO A 226 5.25 24.18 -26.68
N LYS A 227 5.49 23.04 -27.34
CA LYS A 227 5.98 21.80 -26.71
C LYS A 227 7.19 22.02 -25.78
N ALA A 228 8.17 22.80 -26.21
CA ALA A 228 9.35 23.12 -25.39
C ALA A 228 9.00 23.84 -24.08
N GLN A 229 7.96 24.68 -24.08
CA GLN A 229 7.48 25.36 -22.88
C GLN A 229 6.67 24.42 -21.97
N GLN A 230 5.92 23.47 -22.54
CA GLN A 230 5.27 22.41 -21.77
C GLN A 230 6.29 21.50 -21.08
N GLU A 231 7.37 21.12 -21.78
CA GLU A 231 8.48 20.35 -21.22
C GLU A 231 9.19 21.13 -20.09
N ALA A 232 9.46 22.43 -20.29
CA ALA A 232 10.02 23.28 -19.25
C ALA A 232 9.10 23.44 -18.03
N LEU A 233 7.79 23.54 -18.25
CA LEU A 233 6.79 23.60 -17.19
C LEU A 233 6.71 22.28 -16.41
N LEU A 234 6.72 21.15 -17.11
CA LEU A 234 6.81 19.82 -16.48
C LEU A 234 8.07 19.72 -15.61
N ASP A 235 9.21 20.15 -16.13
CA ASP A 235 10.46 20.17 -15.38
C ASP A 235 10.39 21.04 -14.13
N LYS A 236 9.72 22.19 -14.20
CA LYS A 236 9.47 23.06 -13.04
C LYS A 236 8.59 22.37 -12.00
N LEU A 237 7.51 21.71 -12.42
CA LEU A 237 6.61 20.97 -11.53
C LEU A 237 7.34 19.84 -10.81
N ARG A 238 8.15 19.07 -11.55
CA ARG A 238 8.96 17.96 -11.02
C ARG A 238 10.11 18.41 -10.10
N SER A 239 10.48 19.68 -10.15
CA SER A 239 11.49 20.27 -9.27
C SER A 239 10.88 20.95 -8.03
N THR A 240 9.56 20.85 -7.87
CA THR A 240 8.82 21.51 -6.78
C THR A 240 8.14 20.50 -5.86
N ARG A 241 8.41 20.60 -4.56
CA ARG A 241 7.70 19.84 -3.52
C ARG A 241 6.47 20.61 -3.07
N VAL A 242 5.31 19.97 -3.14
CA VAL A 242 4.05 20.50 -2.61
C VAL A 242 3.61 19.61 -1.45
N VAL A 243 3.49 20.20 -0.26
CA VAL A 243 3.07 19.51 0.98
C VAL A 243 1.68 20.00 1.34
N GLY A 244 0.76 19.07 1.64
CA GLY A 244 -0.58 19.41 2.09
C GLY A 244 -0.57 19.86 3.55
N HIS A 245 -1.20 20.99 3.86
CA HIS A 245 -1.24 21.48 5.24
C HIS A 245 -2.32 20.82 6.11
N CYS A 246 -3.35 20.24 5.48
CA CYS A 246 -4.40 19.48 6.15
C CYS A 246 -4.97 18.38 5.23
N SER A 247 -5.92 17.60 5.76
CA SER A 247 -6.60 16.53 5.04
C SER A 247 -7.50 17.06 3.91
N MET A 248 -7.99 18.29 3.98
CA MET A 248 -8.80 18.87 2.89
C MET A 248 -7.93 19.54 1.81
N ASP A 249 -6.61 19.61 2.00
CA ASP A 249 -5.72 20.28 1.07
C ASP A 249 -5.53 19.44 -0.21
N SER A 250 -6.16 19.85 -1.30
CA SER A 250 -6.04 19.17 -2.60
C SER A 250 -4.76 19.53 -3.35
N ALA A 251 -3.90 20.44 -2.86
CA ALA A 251 -2.75 20.93 -3.60
C ALA A 251 -1.75 19.82 -4.00
N PRO A 252 -1.37 18.85 -3.14
CA PRO A 252 -0.46 17.77 -3.56
C PRO A 252 -1.06 16.88 -4.65
N ARG A 253 -2.37 16.59 -4.56
CA ARG A 253 -3.10 15.79 -5.54
C ARG A 253 -3.23 16.51 -6.88
N LYS A 254 -3.64 17.78 -6.86
CA LYS A 254 -3.68 18.66 -8.04
C LYS A 254 -2.30 18.78 -8.69
N HIS A 255 -1.24 18.92 -7.90
CA HIS A 255 0.13 18.96 -8.40
C HIS A 255 0.51 17.67 -9.14
N ALA A 256 0.16 16.51 -8.58
CA ALA A 256 0.42 15.23 -9.21
C ALA A 256 -0.42 15.01 -10.48
N VAL A 257 -1.69 15.42 -10.49
CA VAL A 257 -2.50 15.41 -11.71
C VAL A 257 -1.92 16.34 -12.77
N ASN A 258 -1.48 17.55 -12.43
CA ASN A 258 -0.83 18.46 -13.37
C ASN A 258 0.44 17.83 -13.96
N ILE A 259 1.27 17.17 -13.12
CA ILE A 259 2.43 16.42 -13.58
C ILE A 259 2.01 15.30 -14.53
N ALA A 260 0.98 14.52 -14.18
CA ALA A 260 0.50 13.43 -15.01
C ALA A 260 -0.03 13.94 -16.36
N MET A 261 -0.86 14.99 -16.37
CA MET A 261 -1.40 15.60 -17.58
C MET A 261 -0.30 16.13 -18.51
N LEU A 262 0.64 16.92 -17.97
CA LEU A 262 1.76 17.44 -18.76
C LEU A 262 2.70 16.33 -19.22
N SER A 263 2.93 15.30 -18.40
CA SER A 263 3.74 14.15 -18.78
C SER A 263 3.08 13.36 -19.91
N ALA A 264 1.76 13.22 -19.88
CA ALA A 264 1.03 12.57 -20.95
C ALA A 264 1.13 13.38 -22.25
N GLU A 265 0.92 14.69 -22.19
CA GLU A 265 0.98 15.59 -23.37
C GLU A 265 2.39 15.67 -23.98
N THR A 266 3.41 15.71 -23.12
CA THR A 266 4.83 15.72 -23.54
C THR A 266 5.39 14.31 -23.82
N HIS A 267 4.55 13.27 -23.78
CA HIS A 267 4.93 11.87 -24.05
C HIS A 267 5.99 11.31 -23.09
N ASN A 268 6.05 11.83 -21.86
CA ASN A 268 6.92 11.37 -20.79
C ASN A 268 6.26 10.28 -19.94
N TRP A 269 6.13 9.08 -20.53
CA TRP A 269 5.44 7.93 -19.92
C TRP A 269 5.91 7.60 -18.49
N LYS A 270 7.22 7.59 -18.30
CA LYS A 270 7.87 7.19 -17.04
C LYS A 270 7.38 8.05 -15.86
N VAL A 271 7.19 9.34 -16.13
CA VAL A 271 6.67 10.29 -15.15
C VAL A 271 5.15 10.23 -15.07
N PHE A 272 4.46 10.07 -16.21
CA PHE A 272 3.01 9.93 -16.27
C PHE A 272 2.51 8.81 -15.36
N LEU A 273 2.96 7.57 -15.57
CA LEU A 273 2.41 6.43 -14.84
C LEU A 273 2.69 6.56 -13.34
N ARG A 274 3.90 7.00 -12.96
CA ARG A 274 4.24 7.18 -11.55
C ARG A 274 3.40 8.28 -10.88
N ALA A 275 3.19 9.40 -11.56
CA ALA A 275 2.33 10.47 -11.06
C ALA A 275 0.86 10.06 -10.97
N HIS A 276 0.37 9.29 -11.94
CA HIS A 276 -0.98 8.75 -11.92
C HIS A 276 -1.18 7.73 -10.78
N LEU A 277 -0.22 6.82 -10.59
CA LEU A 277 -0.25 5.87 -9.47
C LEU A 277 -0.21 6.57 -8.11
N ASP A 278 0.53 7.69 -7.98
CA ASP A 278 0.49 8.50 -6.76
C ASP A 278 -0.91 9.08 -6.51
N VAL A 279 -1.63 9.50 -7.56
CA VAL A 279 -3.03 9.96 -7.44
C VAL A 279 -3.94 8.82 -7.02
N MET A 280 -3.81 7.65 -7.65
CA MET A 280 -4.58 6.44 -7.32
C MET A 280 -4.35 6.01 -5.86
N ASN A 281 -3.09 5.95 -5.43
CA ASN A 281 -2.68 5.52 -4.08
C ASN A 281 -2.71 6.63 -3.05
N ASP A 282 -3.05 7.87 -3.44
CA ASP A 282 -3.00 9.02 -2.57
C ASP A 282 -1.65 9.23 -1.84
N ALA A 283 -0.56 8.91 -2.54
CA ALA A 283 0.80 8.86 -2.01
C ALA A 283 1.43 10.28 -1.94
N PHE A 284 0.95 11.09 -0.98
CA PHE A 284 1.33 12.50 -0.85
C PHE A 284 1.78 12.89 0.56
N ASP A 285 2.77 13.78 0.63
CA ASP A 285 3.19 14.41 1.88
C ASP A 285 2.09 15.33 2.43
N ARG A 286 1.62 15.05 3.63
CA ARG A 286 0.64 15.88 4.36
C ARG A 286 1.10 16.08 5.80
N MET A 287 0.94 17.29 6.31
CA MET A 287 1.25 17.62 7.71
C MET A 287 0.23 17.01 8.69
N SER A 288 -1.01 16.87 8.25
CA SER A 288 -2.09 16.19 8.96
C SER A 288 -3.03 15.57 7.92
N ASP A 289 -3.32 14.29 8.04
CA ASP A 289 -4.29 13.61 7.17
C ASP A 289 -5.30 12.81 8.00
N GLY A 290 -6.58 13.02 7.71
CA GLY A 290 -7.70 12.43 8.44
C GLY A 290 -8.51 11.54 7.51
N SER A 291 -8.94 10.38 8.01
CA SER A 291 -9.61 9.35 7.21
C SER A 291 -10.90 9.81 6.53
N TYR A 292 -11.60 10.80 7.08
CA TYR A 292 -12.86 11.32 6.50
C TYR A 292 -12.66 11.96 5.11
N ALA A 293 -11.48 12.50 4.80
CA ALA A 293 -11.20 13.14 3.51
C ALA A 293 -10.87 12.13 2.40
N TRP A 294 -10.68 10.84 2.74
CA TRP A 294 -10.31 9.82 1.77
C TRP A 294 -11.46 9.45 0.83
N GLY A 295 -12.71 9.50 1.29
CA GLY A 295 -13.89 9.12 0.49
C GLY A 295 -14.03 9.95 -0.79
N GLU A 296 -13.75 11.24 -0.72
CA GLU A 296 -13.85 12.18 -1.84
C GLU A 296 -12.73 12.00 -2.89
N ARG A 297 -11.58 11.47 -2.47
CA ARG A 297 -10.38 11.25 -3.31
C ARG A 297 -10.52 9.99 -4.16
N GLN A 298 -10.88 10.15 -5.43
CA GLN A 298 -11.13 9.02 -6.35
C GLN A 298 -9.82 8.29 -6.72
N THR A 299 -9.93 7.07 -7.26
CA THR A 299 -8.76 6.24 -7.61
C THR A 299 -8.31 6.41 -9.07
N TYR A 300 -9.23 6.77 -9.97
CA TYR A 300 -8.94 6.95 -11.40
C TYR A 300 -8.35 5.69 -12.06
N ILE A 301 -8.77 4.49 -11.61
CA ILE A 301 -8.31 3.22 -12.19
C ILE A 301 -8.75 3.05 -13.66
N LYS A 302 -9.88 3.65 -14.06
CA LYS A 302 -10.45 3.55 -15.41
C LYS A 302 -9.50 4.07 -16.48
N GLU A 303 -8.75 5.12 -16.16
CA GLU A 303 -7.70 5.66 -17.02
C GLU A 303 -6.64 4.59 -17.34
N LEU A 304 -6.26 3.74 -16.39
CA LEU A 304 -5.31 2.64 -16.63
C LEU A 304 -5.95 1.49 -17.42
N GLU A 305 -7.21 1.16 -17.15
CA GLU A 305 -7.94 0.12 -17.88
C GLU A 305 -8.09 0.49 -19.37
N GLU A 306 -8.37 1.76 -19.64
CA GLU A 306 -8.45 2.27 -21.01
C GLU A 306 -7.11 2.20 -21.73
N LEU A 307 -5.97 2.20 -21.04
CA LEU A 307 -4.65 2.23 -21.67
C LEU A 307 -4.16 0.88 -22.22
N ASP A 308 -4.96 -0.19 -22.15
CA ASP A 308 -4.53 -1.57 -22.48
C ASP A 308 -3.37 -2.04 -21.58
N ILE A 309 -3.34 -1.55 -20.35
CA ILE A 309 -2.47 -2.06 -19.29
C ILE A 309 -3.18 -3.25 -18.66
N ASN A 310 -2.47 -4.34 -18.40
CA ASN A 310 -2.95 -5.35 -17.46
C ASN A 310 -2.96 -4.77 -16.04
N VAL A 311 -4.05 -4.10 -15.68
CA VAL A 311 -4.22 -3.38 -14.41
C VAL A 311 -4.12 -4.33 -13.22
N LEU A 312 -4.61 -5.56 -13.35
CA LEU A 312 -4.55 -6.54 -12.27
C LEU A 312 -3.12 -6.97 -11.98
N ASP A 313 -2.34 -7.30 -13.02
CA ASP A 313 -0.91 -7.62 -12.85
C ASP A 313 -0.13 -6.42 -12.29
N LEU A 314 -0.43 -5.21 -12.74
CA LEU A 314 0.18 -3.99 -12.22
C LEU A 314 -0.11 -3.82 -10.73
N ILE A 315 -1.39 -3.89 -10.32
CA ILE A 315 -1.82 -3.66 -8.94
C ILE A 315 -1.28 -4.74 -8.00
N ILE A 316 -1.33 -6.01 -8.40
CA ILE A 316 -0.76 -7.09 -7.58
C ILE A 316 0.77 -6.96 -7.51
N GLY A 317 1.43 -6.59 -8.61
CA GLY A 317 2.86 -6.36 -8.65
C GLY A 317 3.33 -5.28 -7.66
N ILE A 318 2.60 -4.17 -7.54
CA ILE A 318 2.90 -3.09 -6.57
C ILE A 318 2.38 -3.38 -5.16
N ALA A 319 1.58 -4.44 -4.97
CA ALA A 319 1.10 -4.87 -3.66
C ALA A 319 2.08 -5.82 -2.96
N LEU A 320 2.69 -6.74 -3.71
CA LEU A 320 3.57 -7.77 -3.15
C LEU A 320 4.79 -7.15 -2.46
N ARG A 321 5.18 -7.71 -1.32
CA ARG A 321 6.32 -7.26 -0.51
C ARG A 321 7.45 -8.29 -0.62
N VAL A 322 8.62 -7.84 -1.06
CA VAL A 322 9.77 -8.71 -1.38
C VAL A 322 11.07 -8.19 -0.78
N GLU A 323 12.05 -9.07 -0.61
CA GLU A 323 13.36 -8.73 -0.03
C GLU A 323 14.30 -8.05 -1.03
N ASN A 324 14.18 -8.40 -2.31
CA ASN A 324 15.05 -7.96 -3.40
C ASN A 324 14.30 -7.19 -4.51
N PRO A 325 13.50 -6.15 -4.19
CA PRO A 325 12.79 -5.37 -5.20
C PRO A 325 13.76 -4.65 -6.14
N ALA A 326 13.28 -4.22 -7.32
CA ALA A 326 14.03 -3.25 -8.10
C ALA A 326 14.23 -1.93 -7.32
N ASN A 327 15.29 -1.19 -7.64
CA ASN A 327 15.53 0.12 -7.04
C ASN A 327 14.33 1.04 -7.31
N ASN A 328 13.79 1.70 -6.29
CA ASN A 328 12.57 2.52 -6.42
C ASN A 328 11.32 1.76 -6.93
N HIS A 329 11.22 0.45 -6.72
CA HIS A 329 9.97 -0.29 -6.90
C HIS A 329 8.82 0.48 -6.23
N TYR A 330 7.71 0.61 -6.95
CA TYR A 330 6.55 1.35 -6.46
C TYR A 330 5.70 0.43 -5.59
N TYR A 331 5.63 0.70 -4.29
CA TYR A 331 4.72 -0.01 -3.40
C TYR A 331 3.41 0.77 -3.24
N GLY A 332 2.29 0.16 -3.61
CA GLY A 332 0.96 0.72 -3.40
C GLY A 332 0.49 0.61 -1.95
N ASP A 333 -0.40 1.51 -1.56
CA ASP A 333 -1.11 1.46 -0.29
C ASP A 333 -2.25 0.43 -0.38
N VAL A 334 -2.20 -0.60 0.45
CA VAL A 334 -3.12 -1.74 0.36
C VAL A 334 -4.60 -1.33 0.45
N ASN A 335 -4.93 -0.32 1.26
CA ASN A 335 -6.30 0.15 1.37
C ASN A 335 -6.77 0.81 0.07
N ARG A 336 -5.90 1.63 -0.52
CA ARG A 336 -6.16 2.28 -1.80
C ARG A 336 -6.20 1.31 -2.97
N LEU A 337 -5.36 0.28 -2.97
CA LEU A 337 -5.38 -0.77 -3.99
C LEU A 337 -6.70 -1.55 -3.95
N GLY A 338 -7.17 -1.96 -2.77
CA GLY A 338 -8.47 -2.63 -2.62
C GLY A 338 -9.62 -1.76 -3.12
N ARG A 339 -9.63 -0.46 -2.77
CA ARG A 339 -10.62 0.49 -3.30
C ARG A 339 -10.56 0.61 -4.83
N ALA A 340 -9.36 0.77 -5.39
CA ALA A 340 -9.20 0.92 -6.84
C ALA A 340 -9.74 -0.31 -7.57
N LEU A 341 -9.44 -1.50 -7.08
CA LEU A 341 -9.97 -2.76 -7.62
C LEU A 341 -11.50 -2.85 -7.51
N ALA A 342 -12.13 -2.32 -6.46
CA ALA A 342 -13.59 -2.30 -6.33
C ALA A 342 -14.28 -1.40 -7.38
N GLU A 343 -13.55 -0.40 -7.87
CA GLU A 343 -13.98 0.52 -8.94
C GLU A 343 -13.71 -0.04 -10.36
N SER A 344 -13.02 -1.18 -10.48
CA SER A 344 -12.68 -1.83 -11.76
C SER A 344 -13.90 -2.36 -12.52
N GLY A 345 -13.82 -2.33 -13.85
CA GLY A 345 -14.77 -2.99 -14.74
C GLY A 345 -14.65 -4.53 -14.75
N ASN A 346 -13.52 -5.09 -14.30
CA ASN A 346 -13.18 -6.52 -14.43
C ASN A 346 -13.39 -7.33 -13.13
N ARG A 347 -14.51 -7.10 -12.44
CA ARG A 347 -14.77 -7.61 -11.07
C ARG A 347 -14.53 -9.11 -10.88
N ALA A 348 -15.03 -9.94 -11.79
CA ALA A 348 -14.91 -11.40 -11.65
C ALA A 348 -13.45 -11.88 -11.64
N GLU A 349 -12.61 -11.29 -12.49
CA GLU A 349 -11.18 -11.61 -12.58
C GLU A 349 -10.43 -11.09 -11.35
N VAL A 350 -10.77 -9.87 -10.90
CA VAL A 350 -10.24 -9.28 -9.67
C VAL A 350 -10.52 -10.18 -8.47
N GLU A 351 -11.79 -10.57 -8.27
CA GLU A 351 -12.21 -11.44 -7.18
C GLU A 351 -11.48 -12.79 -7.24
N HIS A 352 -11.44 -13.43 -8.41
CA HIS A 352 -10.75 -14.69 -8.58
C HIS A 352 -9.26 -14.59 -8.20
N GLN A 353 -8.55 -13.57 -8.70
CA GLN A 353 -7.12 -13.41 -8.46
C GLN A 353 -6.79 -13.09 -7.00
N LEU A 354 -7.59 -12.24 -6.34
CA LEU A 354 -7.38 -11.88 -4.94
C LEU A 354 -7.58 -13.08 -4.02
N PHE A 355 -8.69 -13.81 -4.20
CA PHE A 355 -8.96 -15.02 -3.40
C PHE A 355 -7.94 -16.11 -3.66
N SER A 356 -7.54 -16.32 -4.93
CA SER A 356 -6.46 -17.26 -5.26
C SER A 356 -5.15 -16.90 -4.54
N MET A 357 -4.81 -15.60 -4.47
CA MET A 357 -3.62 -15.14 -3.76
C MET A 357 -3.67 -15.42 -2.25
N LEU A 358 -4.84 -15.30 -1.60
CA LEU A 358 -5.00 -15.62 -0.17
C LEU A 358 -4.88 -17.13 0.09
N GLU A 359 -5.44 -17.95 -0.80
CA GLU A 359 -5.56 -19.40 -0.63
C GLU A 359 -4.30 -20.16 -1.07
N ASP A 360 -3.44 -19.54 -1.87
CA ASP A 360 -2.22 -20.14 -2.41
C ASP A 360 -1.19 -20.45 -1.32
N LYS A 361 -0.94 -21.74 -1.06
CA LYS A 361 0.00 -22.21 -0.02
C LYS A 361 1.48 -22.06 -0.45
N GLU A 362 1.74 -21.98 -1.75
CA GLU A 362 3.08 -21.78 -2.29
C GLU A 362 3.51 -20.31 -2.15
N LEU A 363 2.55 -19.39 -2.11
CA LEU A 363 2.82 -17.99 -1.76
C LEU A 363 3.11 -17.86 -0.27
N ASP A 364 4.24 -17.21 0.03
CA ASP A 364 4.29 -16.15 1.01
C ASP A 364 3.24 -16.01 2.12
N LEU A 365 3.48 -16.35 3.40
CA LEU A 365 2.44 -16.08 4.41
C LEU A 365 2.15 -14.57 4.54
N PHE A 366 3.17 -13.72 4.59
CA PHE A 366 3.00 -12.28 4.63
C PHE A 366 2.30 -11.76 3.39
N ASN A 367 2.70 -12.20 2.19
CA ASN A 367 2.01 -11.79 0.97
C ASN A 367 0.56 -12.31 0.88
N ARG A 368 0.24 -13.48 1.42
CA ARG A 368 -1.17 -13.93 1.56
C ARG A 368 -1.97 -13.02 2.47
N ILE A 369 -1.38 -12.55 3.58
CA ILE A 369 -2.01 -11.57 4.47
C ILE A 369 -2.17 -10.19 3.79
N ILE A 370 -1.22 -9.77 2.94
CA ILE A 370 -1.42 -8.60 2.09
C ILE A 370 -2.65 -8.80 1.18
N GLY A 371 -2.81 -10.00 0.59
CA GLY A 371 -3.99 -10.37 -0.18
C GLY A 371 -5.29 -10.24 0.63
N LEU A 372 -5.31 -10.74 1.86
CA LEU A 372 -6.44 -10.57 2.79
C LEU A 372 -6.83 -9.09 2.97
N TYR A 373 -5.88 -8.23 3.29
CA TYR A 373 -6.17 -6.81 3.48
C TYR A 373 -6.70 -6.12 2.22
N ILE A 374 -6.19 -6.51 1.04
CA ILE A 374 -6.72 -6.00 -0.24
C ILE A 374 -8.17 -6.46 -0.42
N ILE A 375 -8.48 -7.73 -0.13
CA ILE A 375 -9.85 -8.26 -0.21
C ILE A 375 -10.78 -7.53 0.75
N GLU A 376 -10.38 -7.31 2.00
CA GLU A 376 -11.19 -6.58 2.98
C GLU A 376 -11.52 -5.18 2.49
N ASN A 377 -10.53 -4.47 1.95
CA ASN A 377 -10.74 -3.13 1.39
C ASN A 377 -11.56 -3.16 0.08
N TYR A 378 -11.37 -4.17 -0.77
CA TYR A 378 -12.19 -4.37 -1.96
C TYR A 378 -13.66 -4.51 -1.57
N ILE A 379 -13.97 -5.45 -0.67
CA ILE A 379 -15.31 -5.74 -0.16
C ILE A 379 -15.93 -4.49 0.48
N TYR A 380 -15.19 -3.79 1.34
CA TYR A 380 -15.65 -2.59 2.03
C TYR A 380 -16.09 -1.47 1.05
N ASN A 381 -15.39 -1.35 -0.08
CA ASN A 381 -15.66 -0.30 -1.07
C ASN A 381 -16.69 -0.73 -2.15
N LEU A 382 -17.25 -1.94 -2.08
CA LEU A 382 -18.33 -2.34 -2.99
C LEU A 382 -19.61 -1.56 -2.72
N THR A 383 -20.25 -1.10 -3.80
CA THR A 383 -21.53 -0.41 -3.74
C THR A 383 -22.72 -1.38 -3.62
N ASP A 384 -22.58 -2.60 -4.13
CA ASP A 384 -23.60 -3.66 -4.05
C ASP A 384 -23.48 -4.41 -2.73
N LYS A 385 -24.47 -4.22 -1.85
CA LYS A 385 -24.53 -4.88 -0.54
C LYS A 385 -24.63 -6.39 -0.66
N ASN A 386 -25.38 -6.94 -1.61
CA ASN A 386 -25.50 -8.40 -1.73
C ASN A 386 -24.17 -9.03 -2.15
N ALA A 387 -23.45 -8.37 -3.07
CA ALA A 387 -22.10 -8.80 -3.46
C ALA A 387 -21.13 -8.75 -2.27
N GLN A 388 -21.18 -7.67 -1.47
CA GLN A 388 -20.41 -7.54 -0.23
C GLN A 388 -20.66 -8.73 0.72
N GLN A 389 -21.92 -9.04 1.05
CA GLN A 389 -22.26 -10.14 1.98
C GLN A 389 -21.79 -11.52 1.46
N LYS A 390 -21.93 -11.75 0.15
CA LYS A 390 -21.48 -12.99 -0.49
C LYS A 390 -19.96 -13.15 -0.37
N LEU A 391 -19.21 -12.09 -0.64
CA LEU A 391 -17.75 -12.12 -0.58
C LEU A 391 -17.22 -12.16 0.85
N GLU A 392 -17.88 -11.49 1.82
CA GLU A 392 -17.57 -11.63 3.25
C GLU A 392 -17.71 -13.09 3.71
N SER A 393 -18.75 -13.78 3.22
CA SER A 393 -18.96 -15.20 3.50
C SER A 393 -17.89 -16.09 2.86
N ALA A 394 -17.50 -15.80 1.62
CA ALA A 394 -16.39 -16.49 0.97
C ALA A 394 -15.07 -16.26 1.71
N LEU A 395 -14.79 -15.02 2.12
CA LEU A 395 -13.56 -14.65 2.83
C LEU A 395 -13.43 -15.43 4.14
N LYS A 396 -14.54 -15.64 4.87
CA LYS A 396 -14.55 -16.45 6.10
C LYS A 396 -14.09 -17.89 5.88
N GLU A 397 -14.35 -18.46 4.72
CA GLU A 397 -13.86 -19.79 4.38
C GLU A 397 -12.40 -19.72 3.92
N SER A 398 -12.04 -18.76 3.07
CA SER A 398 -10.69 -18.61 2.54
C SER A 398 -9.64 -18.32 3.61
N VAL A 399 -9.95 -17.55 4.66
CA VAL A 399 -9.01 -17.31 5.77
C VAL A 399 -8.63 -18.58 6.53
N LYS A 400 -9.47 -19.63 6.51
CA LYS A 400 -9.15 -20.92 7.14
C LYS A 400 -8.02 -21.66 6.44
N THR A 401 -7.59 -21.20 5.27
CA THR A 401 -6.39 -21.72 4.58
C THR A 401 -5.09 -21.22 5.21
N LEU A 402 -5.14 -20.18 6.06
CA LEU A 402 -4.00 -19.70 6.84
C LEU A 402 -3.72 -20.64 8.02
N PRO A 403 -2.52 -20.58 8.64
CA PRO A 403 -2.24 -21.31 9.87
C PRO A 403 -3.27 -21.01 10.99
N GLN A 404 -3.65 -22.03 11.75
CA GLN A 404 -4.69 -21.94 12.78
C GLN A 404 -4.51 -20.78 13.77
N GLY A 405 -3.30 -20.62 14.31
CA GLY A 405 -3.01 -19.54 15.26
C GLY A 405 -3.12 -18.12 14.68
N LEU A 406 -3.29 -17.97 13.36
CA LEU A 406 -3.52 -16.70 12.69
C LEU A 406 -5.00 -16.48 12.36
N TYR A 407 -5.66 -17.43 11.69
CA TYR A 407 -7.04 -17.21 11.27
C TYR A 407 -8.00 -17.08 12.46
N GLU A 408 -7.71 -17.72 13.60
CA GLU A 408 -8.50 -17.57 14.83
C GLU A 408 -8.48 -16.13 15.39
N LYS A 409 -7.51 -15.30 14.97
CA LYS A 409 -7.40 -13.89 15.35
C LYS A 409 -8.13 -12.96 14.39
N ILE A 410 -8.47 -13.44 13.20
CA ILE A 410 -9.12 -12.65 12.16
C ILE A 410 -10.60 -12.54 12.48
N LYS A 411 -11.08 -11.31 12.67
CA LYS A 411 -12.49 -11.01 12.90
C LYS A 411 -13.11 -10.42 11.65
N ILE A 412 -13.77 -11.27 10.86
CA ILE A 412 -14.59 -10.81 9.74
C ILE A 412 -15.97 -10.49 10.30
N GLU A 413 -16.13 -9.24 10.73
CA GLU A 413 -17.43 -8.71 11.10
C GLU A 413 -18.30 -8.59 9.84
N LEU A 414 -19.49 -9.20 9.86
CA LEU A 414 -20.49 -8.92 8.84
C LEU A 414 -20.91 -7.47 9.04
N VAL A 415 -20.68 -6.61 8.05
CA VAL A 415 -21.27 -5.27 8.09
C VAL A 415 -22.76 -5.45 7.84
N HIS A 416 -23.53 -5.76 8.89
CA HIS A 416 -24.98 -5.88 8.85
C HIS A 416 -25.58 -5.03 9.97
N SER A 417 -26.03 -3.82 9.64
CA SER A 417 -27.45 -3.51 9.43
C SER A 417 -27.60 -2.11 8.87
#